data_AF-A0A497Q7G5-F1
#
_entry.id   AF-A0A497Q7G5-F1
#
_cell.length_a   1.000
_cell.length_b   1.000
_cell.length_c   1.000
_cell.angle_alpha   90.00
_cell.angle_beta   90.00
_cell.angle_gamma   90.00
#
_symmetry.space_group_name_H-M   'P 1'
#
loop_
_entity.id
_entity.type
_entity.pdbx_description
1 polymer ?
#
loop_
_entity_poly.entity_id
_entity_poly.type
_entity_poly.pdbx_seq_one_letter_code
_entity_poly.pdbx_strand_id
1 'polypeptide(L)'
;MGIMKAAAVRGLIPAGNKVTELRSDLFRLMYEMAEVLEKKYGREGLETAAEVFARLGAQDGELMKSRLGLGDTLHDALDAWVIVGNIMGAKIKTRWVSDTRVETEHPYCPQHAVFVERGKIYCEHVCLPYVNTLAKTICPALEPEVVRAADMDHTCVKALMLPEEKAE
;
A
#
# COMPACT_ATOMS: atom_id res chain seq x y z
N MET A 1 9.17 21.85 -3.38
CA MET A 1 9.31 20.39 -3.21
C MET A 1 10.65 20.08 -2.56
N GLY A 2 10.68 19.40 -1.41
CA GLY A 2 11.94 19.00 -0.76
C GLY A 2 12.67 17.90 -1.52
N ILE A 3 14.01 17.94 -1.51
CA ILE A 3 14.89 16.99 -2.24
C ILE A 3 14.62 15.54 -1.82
N MET A 4 14.38 15.30 -0.52
CA MET A 4 14.13 13.95 0.03
C MET A 4 12.82 13.34 -0.47
N LYS A 5 11.72 14.12 -0.48
CA LYS A 5 10.43 13.69 -1.02
C LYS A 5 10.57 13.29 -2.49
N ALA A 6 11.20 14.13 -3.30
CA ALA A 6 11.39 13.87 -4.72
C ALA A 6 12.24 12.61 -4.98
N ALA A 7 13.28 12.36 -4.18
CA ALA A 7 14.11 11.16 -4.31
C ALA A 7 13.36 9.87 -3.93
N ALA A 8 12.54 9.92 -2.87
CA ALA A 8 11.74 8.78 -2.43
C ALA A 8 10.64 8.42 -3.44
N VAL A 9 9.91 9.42 -3.95
CA VAL A 9 8.88 9.22 -4.99
C VAL A 9 9.48 8.70 -6.29
N ARG A 10 10.69 9.14 -6.66
CA ARG A 10 11.42 8.64 -7.84
C ARG A 10 12.09 7.28 -7.62
N GLY A 11 12.03 6.72 -6.42
CA GLY A 11 12.59 5.40 -6.13
C GLY A 11 14.11 5.33 -6.32
N LEU A 12 14.85 6.40 -6.01
CA LEU A 12 16.31 6.48 -6.17
C LEU A 12 17.10 5.61 -5.15
N ILE A 13 16.48 4.55 -4.61
CA ILE A 13 17.13 3.54 -3.78
C ILE A 13 17.60 2.42 -4.71
N PRO A 14 18.91 2.20 -4.90
CA PRO A 14 19.39 1.13 -5.78
C PRO A 14 18.95 -0.24 -5.26
N ALA A 15 18.16 -0.96 -6.05
CA ALA A 15 17.78 -2.33 -5.74
C ALA A 15 18.93 -3.28 -6.10
N GLY A 16 19.87 -3.48 -5.18
CA GLY A 16 20.83 -4.58 -5.26
C GLY A 16 20.23 -5.91 -4.81
N ASN A 17 20.88 -7.04 -5.11
CA ASN A 17 20.39 -8.40 -4.80
C ASN A 17 19.93 -8.58 -3.34
N LYS A 18 20.66 -8.01 -2.37
CA LYS A 18 20.30 -8.07 -0.94
C LYS A 18 18.94 -7.44 -0.62
N VAL A 19 18.58 -6.34 -1.30
CA VAL A 19 17.29 -5.67 -1.09
C VAL A 19 16.16 -6.53 -1.66
N THR A 20 16.39 -7.20 -2.79
CA THR A 20 15.43 -8.13 -3.38
C THR A 20 15.17 -9.34 -2.48
N GLU A 21 16.21 -9.94 -1.92
CA GLU A 21 16.09 -11.06 -0.97
C GLU A 21 15.29 -10.66 0.27
N LEU A 22 15.62 -9.51 0.89
CA LEU A 22 14.90 -8.99 2.06
C LEU A 22 13.42 -8.73 1.77
N ARG A 23 13.09 -8.18 0.60
CA ARG A 23 11.70 -7.99 0.17
C ARG A 23 10.97 -9.32 0.05
N SER A 24 11.59 -10.31 -0.59
CA SER A 24 11.03 -11.66 -0.74
C SER A 24 10.70 -12.29 0.62
N ASP A 25 11.64 -12.20 1.56
CA ASP A 25 11.43 -12.67 2.93
C ASP A 25 10.28 -11.95 3.64
N LEU A 26 10.14 -10.65 3.42
CA LEU A 26 9.04 -9.86 3.99
C LEU A 26 7.69 -10.29 3.43
N PHE A 27 7.58 -10.52 2.12
CA PHE A 27 6.35 -11.02 1.51
C PHE A 27 5.99 -12.43 1.96
N ARG A 28 7.01 -13.29 2.13
CA ARG A 28 6.82 -14.61 2.73
C ARG A 28 6.30 -14.50 4.15
N LEU A 29 6.88 -13.65 4.98
CA LEU A 29 6.41 -13.41 6.35
C LEU A 29 4.95 -12.95 6.37
N MET A 30 4.59 -12.00 5.51
CA MET A 30 3.21 -11.51 5.36
C MET A 30 2.22 -12.64 5.04
N TYR A 31 2.59 -13.55 4.13
CA TYR A 31 1.79 -14.72 3.82
C TYR A 31 1.68 -15.68 5.01
N GLU A 32 2.82 -16.12 5.55
CA GLU A 32 2.87 -17.16 6.58
C GLU A 32 2.14 -16.72 7.85
N MET A 33 2.25 -15.44 8.21
CA MET A 33 1.52 -14.89 9.35
C MET A 33 0.01 -14.95 9.14
N ALA A 34 -0.48 -14.52 7.98
CA ALA A 34 -1.91 -14.57 7.67
C ALA A 34 -2.44 -16.01 7.63
N GLU A 35 -1.70 -16.92 6.99
CA GLU A 35 -2.01 -18.35 6.89
C GLU A 35 -2.10 -19.02 8.28
N VAL A 36 -1.12 -18.76 9.16
CA VAL A 36 -1.10 -19.34 10.51
C VAL A 36 -2.24 -18.79 11.36
N LEU A 37 -2.50 -17.49 11.30
CA LEU A 37 -3.59 -16.85 12.05
C LEU A 37 -4.95 -17.38 11.59
N GLU A 38 -5.16 -17.50 10.29
CA GLU A 38 -6.40 -18.07 9.76
C GLU A 38 -6.56 -19.55 10.14
N LYS A 39 -5.52 -20.38 10.01
CA LYS A 39 -5.60 -21.80 10.39
C LYS A 39 -5.97 -21.99 11.85
N LYS A 40 -5.50 -21.11 12.73
CA LYS A 40 -5.67 -21.24 14.18
C LYS A 40 -6.96 -20.59 14.69
N TYR A 41 -7.35 -19.46 14.10
CA TYR A 41 -8.43 -18.61 14.62
C TYR A 41 -9.48 -18.22 13.56
N GLY A 42 -9.37 -18.75 12.33
CA GLY A 42 -10.29 -18.44 11.25
C GLY A 42 -10.31 -16.96 10.89
N ARG A 43 -11.51 -16.43 10.67
CA ARG A 43 -11.74 -15.03 10.30
C ARG A 43 -11.21 -14.04 11.33
N GLU A 44 -11.35 -14.34 12.63
CA GLU A 44 -10.85 -13.48 13.71
C GLU A 44 -9.32 -13.33 13.65
N GLY A 45 -8.62 -14.41 13.27
CA GLY A 45 -7.18 -14.37 13.03
C GLY A 45 -6.80 -13.43 11.90
N LEU A 46 -7.58 -13.44 10.81
CA LEU A 46 -7.37 -12.54 9.67
C LEU A 46 -7.71 -11.08 10.00
N GLU A 47 -8.75 -10.82 10.80
CA GLU A 47 -9.08 -9.49 11.30
C GLU A 47 -7.98 -8.96 12.24
N THR A 48 -7.36 -9.83 13.04
CA THR A 48 -6.18 -9.49 13.84
C THR A 48 -5.00 -9.09 12.95
N ALA A 49 -4.75 -9.82 11.87
CA ALA A 49 -3.70 -9.45 10.90
C ALA A 49 -3.98 -8.07 10.29
N ALA A 50 -5.24 -7.82 9.90
CA ALA A 50 -5.66 -6.53 9.34
C ALA A 50 -5.43 -5.38 10.32
N GLU A 51 -5.73 -5.56 11.60
CA GLU A 51 -5.48 -4.55 12.64
C GLU A 51 -3.98 -4.23 12.76
N VAL A 52 -3.12 -5.25 12.79
CA VAL A 52 -1.66 -5.06 12.85
C VAL A 52 -1.18 -4.23 11.66
N PHE A 53 -1.60 -4.58 10.44
CA PHE A 53 -1.20 -3.85 9.24
C PHE A 53 -1.77 -2.43 9.19
N ALA A 54 -3.00 -2.20 9.66
CA ALA A 54 -3.55 -0.86 9.79
C ALA A 54 -2.72 0.00 10.74
N ARG A 55 -2.36 -0.52 11.92
CA ARG A 55 -1.52 0.18 12.89
C ARG A 55 -0.14 0.53 12.34
N LEU A 56 0.50 -0.39 11.62
CA LEU A 56 1.77 -0.12 10.94
C LEU A 56 1.61 0.95 9.86
N GLY A 57 0.52 0.90 9.08
CA GLY A 57 0.21 1.93 8.08
C GLY A 57 0.08 3.32 8.69
N ALA A 58 -0.59 3.44 9.84
CA ALA A 58 -0.69 4.70 10.57
C ALA A 58 0.68 5.23 11.03
N GLN A 59 1.49 4.35 11.64
CA GLN A 59 2.82 4.73 12.12
C GLN A 59 3.72 5.22 10.97
N ASP A 60 3.71 4.50 9.85
CA ASP A 60 4.49 4.87 8.68
C ASP A 60 3.97 6.16 8.03
N GLY A 61 2.65 6.40 8.04
CA GLY A 61 2.07 7.67 7.62
C GLY A 61 2.62 8.86 8.41
N GLU A 62 2.62 8.79 9.74
CA GLU A 62 3.18 9.83 10.61
C GLU A 62 4.70 10.03 10.40
N LEU A 63 5.43 8.93 10.19
CA LEU A 63 6.85 8.99 9.87
C LEU A 63 7.09 9.66 8.52
N MET A 64 6.27 9.42 7.51
CA MET A 64 6.39 10.08 6.21
C MET A 64 6.08 11.57 6.28
N LYS A 65 5.07 12.00 7.05
CA LYS A 65 4.79 13.42 7.29
C LYS A 65 5.99 14.10 7.94
N SER A 66 6.46 13.55 9.06
CA SER A 66 7.55 14.14 9.84
C SER A 66 8.91 14.11 9.14
N ARG A 67 9.26 13.02 8.44
CA ARG A 67 10.61 12.82 7.87
C ARG A 67 10.73 13.20 6.40
N LEU A 68 9.66 13.04 5.62
CA LEU A 68 9.65 13.34 4.18
C LEU A 68 8.93 14.65 3.86
N GLY A 69 8.25 15.26 4.84
CA GLY A 69 7.52 16.50 4.65
C GLY A 69 6.29 16.33 3.75
N LEU A 70 5.61 15.18 3.83
CA LEU A 70 4.31 15.00 3.20
C LEU A 70 3.28 15.89 3.91
N GLY A 71 2.48 16.60 3.12
CA GLY A 71 1.37 17.43 3.60
C GLY A 71 0.13 16.59 3.93
N ASP A 72 -1.03 17.14 3.61
CA ASP A 72 -2.36 16.56 3.88
C ASP A 72 -3.26 16.52 2.64
N THR A 73 -2.67 16.53 1.44
CA THR A 73 -3.40 16.53 0.18
C THR A 73 -3.59 15.13 -0.41
N LEU A 74 -4.50 14.99 -1.38
CA LEU A 74 -4.65 13.78 -2.20
C LEU A 74 -3.34 13.40 -2.92
N HIS A 75 -2.58 14.39 -3.39
CA HIS A 75 -1.28 14.18 -4.01
C HIS A 75 -0.26 13.63 -3.01
N ASP A 76 -0.22 14.14 -1.78
CA ASP A 76 0.66 13.63 -0.73
C ASP A 76 0.31 12.19 -0.34
N ALA A 77 -0.98 11.87 -0.27
CA ALA A 77 -1.43 10.50 0.00
C ALA A 77 -1.05 9.53 -1.12
N LEU A 78 -1.18 9.96 -2.38
CA LEU A 78 -0.69 9.20 -3.54
C LEU A 78 0.83 9.02 -3.50
N ASP A 79 1.58 10.07 -3.19
CA ASP A 79 3.03 10.01 -3.06
C ASP A 79 3.45 8.97 -2.01
N ALA A 80 2.73 8.89 -0.88
CA ALA A 80 2.96 7.88 0.15
C ALA A 80 2.79 6.44 -0.39
N TRP A 81 1.73 6.18 -1.16
CA TRP A 81 1.53 4.89 -1.84
C TRP A 81 2.65 4.57 -2.81
N VAL A 82 3.08 5.54 -3.62
CA VAL A 82 4.17 5.36 -4.59
C VAL A 82 5.49 5.08 -3.89
N ILE A 83 5.80 5.80 -2.80
CA ILE A 83 7.01 5.58 -1.99
C ILE A 83 7.02 4.16 -1.43
N VAL A 84 5.93 3.71 -0.78
CA VAL A 84 5.80 2.34 -0.29
C VAL A 84 5.97 1.34 -1.45
N GLY A 85 5.29 1.57 -2.57
CA GLY A 85 5.39 0.72 -3.75
C GLY A 85 6.84 0.55 -4.22
N ASN A 86 7.58 1.65 -4.34
CA ASN A 86 9.00 1.63 -4.70
C ASN A 86 9.86 0.87 -3.69
N ILE A 87 9.63 1.09 -2.39
CA ILE A 87 10.34 0.40 -1.30
C ILE A 87 10.07 -1.11 -1.34
N MET A 88 8.84 -1.51 -1.67
CA MET A 88 8.41 -2.91 -1.75
C MET A 88 8.72 -3.53 -3.13
N GLY A 89 9.15 -2.74 -4.12
CA GLY A 89 9.45 -3.21 -5.47
C GLY A 89 8.23 -3.46 -6.35
N ALA A 90 7.07 -2.88 -5.99
CA ALA A 90 5.89 -2.85 -6.84
C ALA A 90 6.07 -1.86 -8.00
N LYS A 91 5.50 -2.17 -9.16
CA LYS A 91 5.32 -1.22 -10.25
C LYS A 91 3.91 -0.65 -10.15
N ILE A 92 3.80 0.65 -9.95
CA ILE A 92 2.53 1.37 -9.84
C ILE A 92 2.39 2.29 -11.05
N LYS A 93 1.25 2.20 -11.74
CA LYS A 93 0.82 3.18 -12.74
C LYS A 93 -0.32 4.00 -12.15
N THR A 94 -0.22 5.31 -12.27
CA THR A 94 -1.22 6.25 -11.77
C THR A 94 -2.00 6.86 -12.93
N ARG A 95 -3.30 7.04 -12.74
CA ARG A 95 -4.19 7.72 -13.69
C ARG A 95 -5.10 8.66 -12.93
N TRP A 96 -4.94 9.96 -13.15
CA TRP A 96 -5.87 10.96 -12.63
C TRP A 96 -7.17 10.88 -13.43
N VAL A 97 -8.27 10.62 -12.73
CA VAL A 97 -9.62 10.54 -13.31
C VAL A 97 -10.33 11.89 -13.19
N SER A 98 -10.07 12.61 -12.09
CA SER A 98 -10.48 14.00 -11.84
C SER A 98 -9.50 14.64 -10.85
N ASP A 99 -9.69 15.92 -10.51
CA ASP A 99 -8.90 16.60 -9.47
C ASP A 99 -9.08 15.98 -8.07
N THR A 100 -10.19 15.29 -7.87
CA THR A 100 -10.56 14.63 -6.60
C THR A 100 -10.40 13.11 -6.64
N ARG A 101 -9.92 12.52 -7.75
CA ARG A 101 -9.80 11.06 -7.90
C ARG A 101 -8.57 10.65 -8.69
N VAL A 102 -7.78 9.77 -8.09
CA VAL A 102 -6.66 9.09 -8.76
C VAL A 102 -6.78 7.59 -8.62
N GLU A 103 -6.61 6.88 -9.73
CA GLU A 103 -6.54 5.42 -9.77
C GLU A 103 -5.09 4.94 -9.86
N THR A 104 -4.84 3.81 -9.23
CA THR A 104 -3.54 3.15 -9.17
C THR A 104 -3.69 1.69 -9.59
N GLU A 105 -3.09 1.37 -10.72
CA GLU A 105 -2.95 0.00 -11.21
C GLU A 105 -1.57 -0.51 -10.79
N HIS A 106 -1.49 -1.79 -10.41
CA HIS A 106 -0.21 -2.44 -10.10
C HIS A 106 0.15 -3.42 -11.23
N PRO A 107 0.75 -3.00 -12.36
CA PRO A 107 1.21 -3.93 -13.39
C PRO A 107 2.13 -5.04 -12.86
N TYR A 108 2.79 -4.80 -11.74
CA TYR A 108 3.50 -5.84 -10.99
C TYR A 108 3.41 -5.58 -9.49
N CYS A 109 2.99 -6.59 -8.74
CA CYS A 109 2.93 -6.57 -7.28
C CYS A 109 3.65 -7.84 -6.76
N PRO A 110 4.86 -7.71 -6.17
CA PRO A 110 5.59 -8.88 -5.67
C PRO A 110 4.85 -9.62 -4.54
N GLN A 111 4.11 -8.90 -3.69
CA GLN A 111 3.26 -9.50 -2.66
C GLN A 111 2.21 -10.42 -3.28
N HIS A 112 1.53 -9.96 -4.34
CA HIS A 112 0.55 -10.75 -5.07
C HIS A 112 1.20 -11.98 -5.71
N ALA A 113 2.39 -11.84 -6.31
CA ALA A 113 3.11 -12.99 -6.88
C ALA A 113 3.39 -14.08 -5.85
N VAL A 114 3.84 -13.72 -4.65
CA VAL A 114 4.07 -14.68 -3.55
C VAL A 114 2.76 -15.32 -3.06
N PHE A 115 1.68 -14.55 -3.00
CA PHE A 115 0.36 -15.05 -2.61
C PHE A 115 -0.20 -16.05 -3.63
N VAL A 116 -0.03 -15.75 -4.93
CA VAL A 116 -0.41 -16.64 -6.03
C VAL A 116 0.41 -17.92 -6.01
N GLU A 117 1.73 -17.83 -5.85
CA GLU A 117 2.63 -18.99 -5.76
C GLU A 117 2.20 -19.98 -4.66
N ARG A 118 1.63 -19.44 -3.58
CA ARG A 118 1.18 -20.22 -2.42
C ARG A 118 -0.30 -20.56 -2.43
N GLY A 119 -1.01 -20.18 -3.48
CA GLY A 119 -2.39 -20.60 -3.74
C GLY A 119 -3.47 -19.81 -2.99
N LYS A 120 -3.13 -18.66 -2.37
CA LYS A 120 -4.12 -17.88 -1.62
C LYS A 120 -3.79 -16.39 -1.49
N ILE A 121 -4.80 -15.55 -1.71
CA ILE A 121 -4.71 -14.09 -1.64
C ILE A 121 -5.13 -13.56 -0.26
N TYR A 122 -4.25 -12.82 0.40
CA TYR A 122 -4.51 -12.14 1.68
C TYR A 122 -4.50 -10.61 1.58
N CYS A 123 -4.68 -10.04 0.38
CA CYS A 123 -4.59 -8.60 0.14
C CYS A 123 -5.53 -7.78 1.05
N GLU A 124 -6.75 -8.26 1.31
CA GLU A 124 -7.75 -7.61 2.17
C GLU A 124 -7.35 -7.52 3.64
N HIS A 125 -6.48 -8.43 4.08
CA HIS A 125 -6.07 -8.54 5.48
C HIS A 125 -4.64 -8.06 5.72
N VAL A 126 -3.91 -7.72 4.64
CA VAL A 126 -2.49 -7.33 4.71
C VAL A 126 -2.23 -6.01 3.99
N CYS A 127 -2.35 -6.01 2.65
CA CYS A 127 -2.00 -4.83 1.85
C CYS A 127 -3.01 -3.69 2.07
N LEU A 128 -4.30 -3.98 1.91
CA LEU A 128 -5.35 -2.96 1.96
C LEU A 128 -5.40 -2.23 3.31
N PRO A 129 -5.41 -2.91 4.48
CA PRO A 129 -5.44 -2.24 5.76
C PRO A 129 -4.23 -1.32 5.96
N TYR A 130 -3.04 -1.76 5.55
CA TYR A 130 -1.81 -0.97 5.63
C TYR A 130 -1.89 0.28 4.74
N VAL A 131 -2.07 0.12 3.43
CA VAL A 131 -1.98 1.25 2.49
C VAL A 131 -3.15 2.22 2.68
N ASN A 132 -4.35 1.74 3.02
CA ASN A 132 -5.50 2.61 3.26
C ASN A 132 -5.30 3.46 4.52
N THR A 133 -4.80 2.86 5.60
CA THR A 133 -4.55 3.61 6.84
C THR A 133 -3.39 4.58 6.68
N LEU A 134 -2.33 4.18 5.97
CA LEU A 134 -1.23 5.08 5.60
C LEU A 134 -1.74 6.32 4.87
N ALA A 135 -2.52 6.12 3.80
CA ALA A 135 -3.07 7.23 3.02
C ALA A 135 -3.98 8.13 3.88
N LYS A 136 -4.90 7.56 4.65
CA LYS A 136 -5.79 8.31 5.56
C LYS A 136 -5.04 9.07 6.65
N THR A 137 -3.88 8.58 7.08
CA THR A 137 -3.02 9.29 8.03
C THR A 137 -2.39 10.53 7.41
N ILE A 138 -2.02 10.45 6.12
CA ILE A 138 -1.55 11.61 5.35
C ILE A 138 -2.70 12.61 5.17
N CYS A 139 -3.80 12.19 4.51
CA CYS A 139 -4.96 13.03 4.22
C CYS A 139 -6.23 12.42 4.85
N PRO A 140 -6.66 12.87 6.04
CA PRO A 140 -7.80 12.28 6.76
C PRO A 140 -9.15 12.35 6.04
N ALA A 141 -9.30 13.31 5.12
CA ALA A 141 -10.53 13.51 4.36
C ALA A 141 -10.70 12.50 3.22
N LEU A 142 -9.69 11.68 2.92
CA LEU A 142 -9.70 10.82 1.75
C LEU A 142 -10.49 9.52 1.96
N GLU A 143 -11.03 9.00 0.87
CA GLU A 143 -11.72 7.72 0.79
C GLU A 143 -10.99 6.79 -0.19
N PRO A 144 -10.35 5.71 0.29
CA PRO A 144 -9.78 4.68 -0.57
C PRO A 144 -10.89 3.78 -1.10
N GLU A 145 -10.76 3.37 -2.36
CA GLU A 145 -11.67 2.43 -3.01
C GLU A 145 -10.89 1.29 -3.66
N VAL A 146 -11.43 0.08 -3.60
CA VAL A 146 -10.94 -1.06 -4.39
C VAL A 146 -11.75 -1.12 -5.69
N VAL A 147 -11.22 -0.51 -6.75
CA VAL A 147 -11.85 -0.52 -8.09
C VAL A 147 -11.89 -1.94 -8.65
N ARG A 148 -10.82 -2.71 -8.42
CA ARG A 148 -10.76 -4.14 -8.74
C ARG A 148 -9.90 -4.86 -7.70
N ALA A 149 -10.47 -5.85 -7.03
CA ALA A 149 -9.73 -6.69 -6.10
C ALA A 149 -8.66 -7.51 -6.84
N ALA A 150 -7.61 -7.91 -6.14
CA ALA A 150 -6.67 -8.89 -6.68
C ALA A 150 -7.30 -10.29 -6.60
N ASP A 151 -7.06 -11.11 -7.61
CA ASP A 151 -7.44 -12.52 -7.65
C ASP A 151 -6.19 -13.36 -8.01
N MET A 152 -6.35 -14.62 -8.38
CA MET A 152 -5.21 -15.48 -8.72
C MET A 152 -4.55 -15.11 -10.05
N ASP A 153 -5.24 -14.38 -10.92
CA ASP A 153 -4.83 -14.08 -12.29
C ASP A 153 -4.40 -12.61 -12.45
N HIS A 154 -4.91 -11.72 -11.60
CA HIS A 154 -4.78 -10.28 -11.75
C HIS A 154 -4.43 -9.58 -10.42
N THR A 155 -3.52 -8.61 -10.48
CA THR A 155 -3.22 -7.68 -9.39
C THR A 155 -4.36 -6.68 -9.16
N CYS A 156 -4.39 -5.95 -8.04
CA CYS A 156 -5.48 -5.00 -7.75
C CYS A 156 -5.39 -3.68 -8.53
N VAL A 157 -6.55 -3.03 -8.70
CA VAL A 157 -6.69 -1.60 -9.02
C VAL A 157 -7.36 -0.91 -7.82
N LYS A 158 -6.78 0.20 -7.36
CA LYS A 158 -7.27 0.96 -6.21
C LYS A 158 -7.36 2.44 -6.54
N ALA A 159 -8.31 3.15 -5.95
CA ALA A 159 -8.42 4.60 -6.07
C ALA A 159 -8.24 5.29 -4.72
N LEU A 160 -7.76 6.52 -4.76
CA LEU A 160 -7.88 7.49 -3.68
C LEU A 160 -8.81 8.59 -4.15
N MET A 161 -9.77 8.96 -3.31
CA MET A 161 -10.77 9.99 -3.61
C MET A 161 -10.87 11.03 -2.50
N LEU A 162 -11.27 12.25 -2.86
CA LEU A 162 -11.80 13.25 -1.95
C LEU A 162 -13.32 13.36 -2.17
N PRO A 163 -14.13 13.53 -1.10
CA PRO A 163 -15.55 13.85 -1.23
C PRO A 163 -15.75 15.15 -2.01
N GLU A 164 -16.83 15.25 -2.79
CA GLU A 164 -17.10 16.38 -3.71
C GLU A 164 -17.35 17.74 -2.99
N GLU A 165 -17.41 17.78 -1.66
CA GLU A 165 -17.64 19.01 -0.86
C GLU A 165 -16.37 19.70 -0.33
N LYS A 166 -15.18 19.38 -0.83
CA LYS A 166 -13.92 20.08 -0.44
C LYS A 166 -13.07 20.50 -1.63
N ALA A 167 -13.71 21.09 -2.64
CA ALA A 167 -13.05 21.80 -3.72
C ALA A 167 -13.23 23.32 -3.54
N GLU A 168 -12.68 23.88 -2.46
CA GLU A 168 -12.45 25.33 -2.29
C GLU A 168 -11.06 25.57 -1.68
#